data_AF-A0A3M1AY97-F1
#
_entry.id   AF-A0A3M1AY97-F1
#
_cell.length_a   1.000
_cell.length_b   1.000
_cell.length_c   1.000
_cell.angle_alpha   90.00
_cell.angle_beta   90.00
_cell.angle_gamma   90.00
#
_symmetry.space_group_name_H-M   'P 1'
#
loop_
_entity.id
_entity.type
_entity.pdbx_description
1 polymer ?
#
loop_
_entity_poly.entity_id
_entity_poly.type
_entity_poly.pdbx_seq_one_letter_code
_entity_poly.pdbx_strand_id
1 'polypeptide(L)'
;MKGKKTTPSPFWLGIMVVLSFGFGRGGEAVAANACQADDVCAPGDNPCVIAQNYDVAAGCTFDFGDRDVILQANKTLKISGCALPVSFQAGSLTTQSGSVINGRNAGGDCGADISISVNRDFTHDGELDVAGSAQPGLITVVAGGSVFSRGKWFANATTGDADGGSISLSVSGDVSFDRSTTIDLHGGGDATGGDFELAAAGNVTLNQTIDASGGNFDGGFITIEAGGTLTMATTRAVTLTASATGEGYGGEIDLLSGGDMTLANASFNGTIDLHGGGGFEGFAGDGGYLTLESGGNLILDAVTKVQGGSASDTGGYGGDVEIFSEGDIEITANLNLFGGGPDGDGGFLTIVAGEDLLLSQTVDLSGNGVDSGGGDADISAGATISITGSIDASGKSFGGGFVDIEASS
;
A
#
# COMPACT_ATOMS: atom_id res chain seq x y z
N MET A 1 33.96 -37.72 69.89
CA MET A 1 34.66 -38.93 70.41
C MET A 1 33.64 -40.00 70.73
N LYS A 2 33.99 -41.27 70.44
CA LYS A 2 33.24 -42.53 70.61
C LYS A 2 32.28 -42.87 69.46
N GLY A 3 32.79 -43.71 68.54
CA GLY A 3 31.97 -44.55 67.68
C GLY A 3 31.73 -45.93 68.29
N LYS A 4 30.83 -46.70 67.68
CA LYS A 4 30.98 -48.14 67.40
C LYS A 4 29.72 -48.72 66.70
N LYS A 5 29.99 -49.64 65.76
CA LYS A 5 29.17 -50.81 65.31
C LYS A 5 27.93 -50.48 64.44
N THR A 6 27.53 -51.22 63.40
CA THR A 6 27.87 -52.54 62.81
C THR A 6 27.15 -52.66 61.43
N THR A 7 27.71 -53.49 60.54
CA THR A 7 27.28 -54.02 59.21
C THR A 7 25.81 -54.47 59.08
N PRO A 8 25.19 -54.71 57.87
CA PRO A 8 25.76 -55.39 56.67
C PRO A 8 25.30 -54.94 55.24
N SER A 9 25.92 -55.54 54.21
CA SER A 9 25.75 -55.32 52.75
C SER A 9 24.37 -55.71 52.19
N PRO A 10 24.03 -55.29 50.95
CA PRO A 10 24.27 -56.22 49.82
C PRO A 10 24.73 -55.56 48.50
N PHE A 11 25.43 -56.41 47.73
CA PHE A 11 25.60 -56.48 46.28
C PHE A 11 24.86 -55.42 45.42
N TRP A 12 25.63 -54.64 44.66
CA TRP A 12 25.15 -53.87 43.50
C TRP A 12 25.79 -54.44 42.22
N LEU A 13 24.93 -54.89 41.31
CA LEU A 13 25.25 -55.26 39.93
C LEU A 13 25.30 -53.95 39.13
N GLY A 14 26.49 -53.54 38.68
CA GLY A 14 26.65 -52.35 37.83
C GLY A 14 26.28 -52.65 36.39
N ILE A 15 25.13 -52.14 35.94
CA ILE A 15 24.78 -52.02 34.52
C ILE A 15 25.39 -50.71 34.01
N MET A 16 26.43 -50.79 33.17
CA MET A 16 26.90 -49.65 32.38
C MET A 16 25.96 -49.45 31.19
N VAL A 17 25.08 -48.46 31.27
CA VAL A 17 24.37 -47.91 30.11
C VAL A 17 25.32 -46.92 29.42
N VAL A 18 25.83 -47.29 28.25
CA VAL A 18 26.50 -46.36 27.34
C VAL A 18 25.41 -45.55 26.65
N LEU A 19 25.17 -44.32 27.14
CA LEU A 19 24.36 -43.32 26.47
C LEU A 19 25.16 -42.76 25.30
N SER A 20 24.95 -43.32 24.12
CA SER A 20 25.38 -42.75 22.86
C SER A 20 24.57 -41.48 22.59
N PHE A 21 25.09 -40.32 23.00
CA PHE A 21 24.61 -39.03 22.51
C PHE A 21 24.97 -38.93 21.04
N GLY A 22 24.02 -39.29 20.17
CA GLY A 22 24.06 -38.92 18.77
C GLY A 22 23.94 -37.40 18.68
N PHE A 23 25.07 -36.73 18.45
CA PHE A 23 25.09 -35.38 17.91
C PHE A 23 24.48 -35.43 16.51
N GLY A 24 23.16 -35.29 16.43
CA GLY A 24 22.49 -34.91 15.20
C GLY A 24 23.02 -33.53 14.82
N ARG A 25 23.99 -33.49 13.92
CA ARG A 25 24.29 -32.28 13.16
C ARG A 25 23.01 -31.92 12.43
N GLY A 26 22.29 -30.92 12.93
CA GLY A 26 21.33 -30.17 12.12
C GLY A 26 22.14 -29.51 11.01
N GLY A 27 22.36 -30.23 9.91
CA GLY A 27 22.69 -29.57 8.66
C GLY A 27 21.50 -28.71 8.32
N GLU A 28 21.69 -27.40 8.21
CA GLU A 28 20.73 -26.55 7.53
C GLU A 28 20.45 -27.20 6.18
N ALA A 29 19.20 -27.61 5.97
CA ALA A 29 18.77 -28.19 4.71
C ALA A 29 19.00 -27.13 3.63
N VAL A 30 19.92 -27.40 2.72
CA VAL A 30 20.17 -26.56 1.54
C VAL A 30 18.86 -26.50 0.75
N ALA A 31 18.43 -25.29 0.36
CA ALA A 31 17.26 -25.11 -0.49
C ALA A 31 17.47 -25.86 -1.82
N ALA A 32 16.41 -26.49 -2.32
CA ALA A 32 16.46 -27.15 -3.63
C ALA A 32 16.35 -26.09 -4.73
N ASN A 33 16.96 -26.31 -5.90
CA ASN A 33 16.72 -25.41 -7.03
C ASN A 33 15.42 -25.82 -7.74
N ALA A 34 14.61 -24.86 -8.16
CA ALA A 34 13.43 -25.10 -8.98
C ALA A 34 13.29 -24.02 -10.06
N CYS A 35 12.85 -24.43 -11.24
CA CYS A 35 12.60 -23.50 -12.35
C CYS A 35 11.33 -23.81 -13.14
N GLN A 36 10.66 -24.93 -12.84
CA GLN A 36 9.41 -25.36 -13.45
C GLN A 36 8.47 -25.97 -12.40
N ALA A 37 7.18 -26.09 -12.74
CA ALA A 37 6.14 -26.59 -11.83
C ALA A 37 6.42 -28.00 -11.29
N ASP A 38 6.98 -28.89 -12.10
CA ASP A 38 7.24 -30.28 -11.73
C ASP A 38 8.47 -30.42 -10.78
N ASP A 39 9.24 -29.36 -10.58
CA ASP A 39 10.32 -29.32 -9.59
C ASP A 39 9.77 -29.15 -8.16
N VAL A 40 8.55 -28.59 -8.03
CA VAL A 40 7.98 -28.19 -6.74
C VAL A 40 6.88 -29.13 -6.22
N CYS A 41 6.25 -29.91 -7.09
CA CYS A 41 5.25 -30.93 -6.76
C CYS A 41 5.13 -31.96 -7.89
N ALA A 42 4.43 -33.08 -7.68
CA ALA A 42 4.31 -34.07 -8.75
C ALA A 42 3.44 -33.53 -9.92
N PRO A 43 3.70 -33.96 -11.19
CA PRO A 43 3.03 -33.44 -12.40
C PRO A 43 1.49 -33.59 -12.50
N GLY A 44 0.83 -34.13 -11.48
CA GLY A 44 -0.63 -34.27 -11.44
C GLY A 44 -1.24 -33.94 -10.08
N ASP A 45 -0.45 -33.49 -9.10
CA ASP A 45 -0.97 -33.15 -7.77
C ASP A 45 -1.87 -31.91 -7.86
N ASN A 46 -3.10 -32.02 -7.36
CA ASN A 46 -4.06 -30.91 -7.28
C ASN A 46 -4.81 -30.96 -5.93
N PRO A 47 -4.48 -30.08 -4.96
CA PRO A 47 -3.54 -28.97 -5.10
C PRO A 47 -2.09 -29.44 -5.22
N CYS A 48 -1.29 -28.68 -5.99
CA CYS A 48 0.16 -28.72 -5.97
C CYS A 48 0.66 -28.03 -4.71
N VAL A 49 1.29 -28.77 -3.80
CA VAL A 49 1.68 -28.25 -2.49
C VAL A 49 3.19 -28.06 -2.43
N ILE A 50 3.63 -26.80 -2.39
CA ILE A 50 5.05 -26.42 -2.23
C ILE A 50 5.41 -26.52 -0.75
N ALA A 51 5.96 -27.66 -0.35
CA ALA A 51 6.19 -28.05 1.05
C ALA A 51 7.65 -27.88 1.53
N GLN A 52 8.53 -27.33 0.69
CA GLN A 52 9.94 -27.08 1.02
C GLN A 52 10.42 -25.74 0.47
N ASN A 53 11.61 -25.34 0.88
CA ASN A 53 12.23 -24.11 0.40
C ASN A 53 12.90 -24.35 -0.95
N TYR A 54 12.80 -23.38 -1.84
CA TYR A 54 13.42 -23.43 -3.15
C TYR A 54 14.21 -22.16 -3.47
N ASP A 55 15.35 -22.33 -4.12
CA ASP A 55 16.05 -21.28 -4.84
C ASP A 55 15.54 -21.27 -6.30
N VAL A 56 15.16 -20.09 -6.77
CA VAL A 56 14.54 -19.85 -8.07
C VAL A 56 15.38 -18.81 -8.81
N ALA A 57 15.77 -19.09 -10.04
CA ALA A 57 16.47 -18.13 -10.87
C ALA A 57 15.49 -17.19 -11.60
N ALA A 58 15.91 -15.95 -11.86
CA ALA A 58 15.21 -15.04 -12.76
C ALA A 58 14.96 -15.70 -14.13
N GLY A 59 13.78 -15.47 -14.69
CA GLY A 59 13.33 -16.10 -15.94
C GLY A 59 12.70 -17.49 -15.78
N CYS A 60 12.64 -18.04 -14.57
CA CYS A 60 11.91 -19.30 -14.34
C CYS A 60 10.40 -19.13 -14.51
N THR A 61 9.76 -20.15 -15.06
CA THR A 61 8.32 -20.17 -15.33
C THR A 61 7.70 -21.41 -14.73
N PHE A 62 6.81 -21.22 -13.75
CA PHE A 62 6.03 -22.26 -13.11
C PHE A 62 4.64 -22.29 -13.70
N ASP A 63 4.45 -23.12 -14.73
CA ASP A 63 3.14 -23.37 -15.32
C ASP A 63 2.49 -24.61 -14.69
N PHE A 64 1.50 -24.37 -13.85
CA PHE A 64 0.71 -25.40 -13.19
C PHE A 64 -0.57 -25.76 -13.95
N GLY A 65 -0.87 -25.07 -15.07
CA GLY A 65 -2.14 -25.17 -15.77
C GLY A 65 -3.32 -24.80 -14.85
N ASP A 66 -4.38 -25.60 -14.87
CA ASP A 66 -5.58 -25.37 -14.04
C ASP A 66 -5.45 -25.82 -12.57
N ARG A 67 -4.28 -26.29 -12.14
CA ARG A 67 -4.06 -26.81 -10.79
C ARG A 67 -4.07 -25.69 -9.76
N ASP A 68 -4.62 -25.98 -8.59
CA ASP A 68 -4.51 -25.10 -7.42
C ASP A 68 -3.11 -25.26 -6.82
N VAL A 69 -2.49 -24.14 -6.42
CA VAL A 69 -1.14 -24.12 -5.84
C VAL A 69 -1.19 -23.61 -4.43
N ILE A 70 -0.52 -24.30 -3.50
CA ILE A 70 -0.40 -23.89 -2.11
C ILE A 70 1.08 -23.75 -1.76
N LEU A 71 1.52 -22.53 -1.50
CA LEU A 71 2.79 -22.29 -0.82
C LEU A 71 2.56 -22.45 0.68
N GLN A 72 3.09 -23.54 1.25
CA GLN A 72 2.83 -23.88 2.65
C GLN A 72 3.43 -22.86 3.62
N ALA A 73 2.84 -22.79 4.82
CA ALA A 73 3.32 -21.95 5.90
C ALA A 73 4.82 -22.20 6.19
N ASN A 74 5.55 -21.11 6.40
CA ASN A 74 7.00 -21.11 6.69
C ASN A 74 7.87 -21.69 5.57
N LYS A 75 7.38 -21.70 4.33
CA LYS A 75 8.17 -22.07 3.14
C LYS A 75 8.55 -20.83 2.35
N THR A 76 9.77 -20.86 1.82
CA THR A 76 10.35 -19.74 1.09
C THR A 76 10.69 -20.15 -0.34
N LEU A 77 10.20 -19.37 -1.29
CA LEU A 77 10.72 -19.31 -2.66
C LEU A 77 11.68 -18.13 -2.73
N LYS A 78 12.99 -18.40 -2.76
CA LYS A 78 14.02 -17.36 -2.84
C LYS A 78 14.41 -17.14 -4.29
N ILE A 79 14.18 -15.94 -4.79
CA ILE A 79 14.48 -15.55 -6.17
C ILE A 79 15.88 -14.94 -6.23
N SER A 80 16.61 -15.24 -7.30
CA SER A 80 17.93 -14.69 -7.60
C SER A 80 17.98 -14.13 -9.02
N GLY A 81 18.56 -12.94 -9.17
CA GLY A 81 18.51 -12.14 -10.39
C GLY A 81 17.26 -11.25 -10.50
N CYS A 82 17.39 -10.15 -11.23
CA CYS A 82 16.31 -9.19 -11.52
C CYS A 82 16.19 -8.88 -13.03
N ALA A 83 16.96 -9.55 -13.89
CA ALA A 83 17.00 -9.23 -15.31
C ALA A 83 15.79 -9.77 -16.09
N LEU A 84 15.08 -10.76 -15.54
CA LEU A 84 13.93 -11.42 -16.16
C LEU A 84 12.91 -11.79 -15.07
N PRO A 85 11.60 -11.73 -15.37
CA PRO A 85 10.57 -12.04 -14.40
C PRO A 85 10.52 -13.53 -14.03
N VAL A 86 10.14 -13.82 -12.80
CA VAL A 86 9.68 -15.16 -12.37
C VAL A 86 8.17 -15.22 -12.50
N SER A 87 7.68 -16.18 -13.27
CA SER A 87 6.24 -16.28 -13.61
C SER A 87 5.58 -17.49 -12.94
N PHE A 88 4.42 -17.28 -12.32
CA PHE A 88 3.55 -18.32 -11.77
C PHE A 88 2.22 -18.31 -12.53
N GLN A 89 1.89 -19.40 -13.20
CA GLN A 89 0.63 -19.59 -13.92
C GLN A 89 -0.12 -20.76 -13.29
N ALA A 90 -1.32 -20.53 -12.75
CA ALA A 90 -2.06 -21.56 -12.02
C ALA A 90 -3.58 -21.42 -12.13
N GLY A 91 -4.31 -22.46 -11.69
CA GLY A 91 -5.75 -22.37 -11.51
C GLY A 91 -6.12 -21.42 -10.38
N SER A 92 -5.46 -21.59 -9.23
CA SER A 92 -5.49 -20.65 -8.11
C SER A 92 -4.13 -20.68 -7.39
N LEU A 93 -3.80 -19.63 -6.65
CA LEU A 93 -2.61 -19.60 -5.81
C LEU A 93 -2.98 -19.18 -4.39
N THR A 94 -2.57 -19.98 -3.42
CA THR A 94 -2.68 -19.67 -2.00
C THR A 94 -1.30 -19.60 -1.37
N THR A 95 -0.93 -18.44 -0.83
CA THR A 95 0.23 -18.32 0.07
C THR A 95 -0.29 -18.41 1.50
N GLN A 96 0.23 -19.35 2.29
CA GLN A 96 -0.19 -19.49 3.68
C GLN A 96 0.57 -18.53 4.59
N SER A 97 0.02 -18.23 5.76
CA SER A 97 0.70 -17.40 6.78
C SER A 97 2.13 -17.87 7.05
N GLY A 98 3.07 -16.93 6.99
CA GLY A 98 4.51 -17.19 7.20
C GLY A 98 5.24 -17.77 5.99
N SER A 99 4.55 -18.07 4.88
CA SER A 99 5.24 -18.31 3.61
C SER A 99 5.82 -17.03 3.02
N VAL A 100 6.87 -17.16 2.20
CA VAL A 100 7.58 -16.02 1.63
C VAL A 100 7.94 -16.31 0.17
N ILE A 101 7.59 -15.40 -0.74
CA ILE A 101 8.23 -15.29 -2.06
C ILE A 101 9.18 -14.10 -1.98
N ASN A 102 10.48 -14.41 -1.88
CA ASN A 102 11.53 -13.44 -1.56
C ASN A 102 12.37 -13.13 -2.81
N GLY A 103 12.09 -12.00 -3.43
CA GLY A 103 12.88 -11.35 -4.47
C GLY A 103 13.65 -10.13 -3.98
N ARG A 104 13.79 -9.91 -2.67
CA ARG A 104 14.53 -8.75 -2.12
C ARG A 104 15.98 -8.80 -2.56
N ASN A 105 16.47 -7.70 -3.16
CA ASN A 105 17.86 -7.58 -3.64
C ASN A 105 18.31 -8.81 -4.44
N ALA A 106 17.41 -9.39 -5.24
CA ALA A 106 17.65 -10.63 -5.95
C ALA A 106 18.88 -10.56 -6.87
N GLY A 107 19.14 -9.42 -7.51
CA GLY A 107 20.34 -9.21 -8.35
C GLY A 107 21.53 -8.56 -7.63
N GLY A 108 21.50 -8.42 -6.31
CA GLY A 108 22.51 -7.75 -5.50
C GLY A 108 22.04 -6.40 -4.99
N ASP A 109 21.59 -5.53 -5.90
CA ASP A 109 21.06 -4.19 -5.60
C ASP A 109 19.65 -3.95 -6.18
N CYS A 110 19.17 -4.81 -7.06
CA CYS A 110 17.83 -4.78 -7.62
C CYS A 110 16.90 -5.83 -7.00
N GLY A 111 15.62 -5.49 -6.84
CA GLY A 111 14.54 -6.42 -6.51
C GLY A 111 14.15 -7.30 -7.70
N ALA A 112 13.52 -8.45 -7.45
CA ALA A 112 13.05 -9.32 -8.53
C ALA A 112 11.71 -8.84 -9.13
N ASP A 113 11.46 -9.21 -10.38
CA ASP A 113 10.13 -9.08 -10.97
C ASP A 113 9.35 -10.38 -10.80
N ILE A 114 8.16 -10.29 -10.21
CA ILE A 114 7.28 -11.42 -9.93
C ILE A 114 5.96 -11.24 -10.70
N SER A 115 5.64 -12.19 -11.56
CA SER A 115 4.35 -12.24 -12.26
C SER A 115 3.53 -13.43 -11.76
N ILE A 116 2.31 -13.17 -11.28
CA ILE A 116 1.34 -14.17 -10.84
C ILE A 116 0.12 -14.05 -11.75
N SER A 117 -0.20 -15.11 -12.49
CA SER A 117 -1.41 -15.21 -13.31
C SER A 117 -2.22 -16.42 -12.86
N VAL A 118 -3.44 -16.18 -12.38
CA VAL A 118 -4.33 -17.23 -11.91
C VAL A 118 -5.69 -17.18 -12.59
N ASN A 119 -6.24 -18.33 -12.95
CA ASN A 119 -7.55 -18.43 -13.63
C ASN A 119 -8.72 -18.13 -12.68
N ARG A 120 -8.52 -18.35 -11.37
CA ARG A 120 -9.52 -18.16 -10.31
C ARG A 120 -8.94 -17.22 -9.25
N ASP A 121 -9.04 -17.58 -7.97
CA ASP A 121 -8.71 -16.70 -6.87
C ASP A 121 -7.21 -16.71 -6.54
N PHE A 122 -6.73 -15.56 -6.08
CA PHE A 122 -5.44 -15.44 -5.41
C PHE A 122 -5.68 -15.14 -3.93
N THR A 123 -5.31 -16.09 -3.06
CA THR A 123 -5.36 -15.91 -1.60
C THR A 123 -3.96 -15.70 -1.06
N HIS A 124 -3.70 -14.55 -0.47
CA HIS A 124 -2.37 -14.19 0.02
C HIS A 124 -2.36 -13.95 1.52
N ASP A 125 -1.80 -14.86 2.30
CA ASP A 125 -1.56 -14.69 3.75
C ASP A 125 -0.05 -14.61 4.09
N GLY A 126 0.83 -14.86 3.11
CA GLY A 126 2.28 -14.85 3.25
C GLY A 126 2.92 -13.47 3.09
N GLU A 127 4.12 -13.46 2.53
CA GLU A 127 4.91 -12.27 2.21
C GLU A 127 5.37 -12.33 0.76
N LEU A 128 5.11 -11.27 -0.01
CA LEU A 128 5.75 -11.00 -1.30
C LEU A 128 6.71 -9.84 -1.09
N ASP A 129 7.99 -10.05 -1.38
CA ASP A 129 9.03 -9.05 -1.14
C ASP A 129 9.94 -8.93 -2.36
N VAL A 130 9.84 -7.80 -3.06
CA VAL A 130 10.70 -7.41 -4.20
C VAL A 130 11.45 -6.11 -3.90
N ALA A 131 11.66 -5.78 -2.63
CA ALA A 131 12.39 -4.58 -2.26
C ALA A 131 13.83 -4.56 -2.82
N GLY A 132 14.33 -3.38 -3.18
CA GLY A 132 15.65 -3.19 -3.79
C GLY A 132 16.46 -2.10 -3.10
N SER A 133 17.78 -2.12 -3.24
CA SER A 133 18.66 -1.09 -2.68
C SER A 133 19.04 0.00 -3.68
N ALA A 134 19.02 -0.31 -4.97
CA ALA A 134 19.21 0.65 -6.06
C ALA A 134 17.98 0.69 -6.99
N GLN A 135 17.33 -0.46 -7.18
CA GLN A 135 16.16 -0.57 -8.05
C GLN A 135 15.18 -1.62 -7.48
N PRO A 136 14.16 -1.23 -6.71
CA PRO A 136 13.12 -2.17 -6.31
C PRO A 136 12.42 -2.81 -7.51
N GLY A 137 11.88 -4.01 -7.29
CA GLY A 137 11.26 -4.81 -8.34
C GLY A 137 9.75 -4.56 -8.49
N LEU A 138 9.15 -5.34 -9.39
CA LEU A 138 7.72 -5.29 -9.70
C LEU A 138 6.98 -6.54 -9.18
N ILE A 139 5.79 -6.35 -8.62
CA ILE A 139 4.81 -7.43 -8.42
C ILE A 139 3.63 -7.20 -9.36
N THR A 140 3.37 -8.14 -10.26
CA THR A 140 2.19 -8.14 -11.13
C THR A 140 1.28 -9.31 -10.76
N VAL A 141 0.00 -9.04 -10.51
CA VAL A 141 -1.02 -10.06 -10.27
C VAL A 141 -2.16 -9.92 -11.28
N VAL A 142 -2.45 -10.99 -12.01
CA VAL A 142 -3.63 -11.11 -12.87
C VAL A 142 -4.48 -12.26 -12.33
N ALA A 143 -5.69 -11.95 -11.85
CA ALA A 143 -6.61 -12.94 -11.31
C ALA A 143 -7.94 -12.96 -12.06
N GLY A 144 -8.31 -14.12 -12.59
CA GLY A 144 -9.61 -14.36 -13.21
C GLY A 144 -10.76 -14.48 -12.20
N GLY A 145 -10.43 -14.64 -10.91
CA GLY A 145 -11.36 -14.57 -9.78
C GLY A 145 -11.07 -13.38 -8.88
N SER A 146 -11.24 -13.58 -7.56
CA SER A 146 -11.02 -12.54 -6.55
C SER A 146 -9.62 -12.59 -5.94
N VAL A 147 -9.17 -11.46 -5.36
CA VAL A 147 -7.95 -11.38 -4.55
C VAL A 147 -8.31 -11.16 -3.09
N PHE A 148 -7.91 -12.09 -2.23
CA PHE A 148 -8.05 -11.96 -0.77
C PHE A 148 -6.67 -11.93 -0.13
N SER A 149 -6.27 -10.76 0.37
CA SER A 149 -4.94 -10.57 0.94
C SER A 149 -5.02 -10.18 2.42
N ARG A 150 -4.39 -11.00 3.27
CA ARG A 150 -3.97 -10.65 4.64
C ARG A 150 -2.46 -10.76 4.80
N GLY A 151 -1.74 -10.90 3.69
CA GLY A 151 -0.30 -11.00 3.61
C GLY A 151 0.39 -9.64 3.48
N LYS A 152 1.71 -9.68 3.46
CA LYS A 152 2.56 -8.49 3.31
C LYS A 152 3.02 -8.34 1.87
N TRP A 153 3.27 -7.10 1.49
CA TRP A 153 3.68 -6.69 0.16
C TRP A 153 4.77 -5.64 0.31
N PHE A 154 5.93 -5.91 -0.27
CA PHE A 154 7.08 -5.00 -0.24
C PHE A 154 7.61 -4.85 -1.66
N ALA A 155 7.61 -3.62 -2.16
CA ALA A 155 8.31 -3.20 -3.37
C ALA A 155 9.12 -1.92 -3.08
N ASN A 156 9.44 -1.64 -1.83
CA ASN A 156 10.07 -0.40 -1.43
C ASN A 156 11.59 -0.33 -1.68
N ALA A 157 12.09 0.90 -1.70
CA ALA A 157 13.51 1.20 -1.61
C ALA A 157 14.08 0.86 -0.22
N THR A 158 15.34 0.45 -0.19
CA THR A 158 16.05 0.12 1.07
C THR A 158 17.28 0.99 1.32
N THR A 159 17.53 1.97 0.45
CA THR A 159 18.58 2.99 0.60
C THR A 159 18.02 4.38 0.31
N GLY A 160 18.85 5.42 0.49
CA GLY A 160 18.44 6.80 0.28
C GLY A 160 18.14 7.16 -1.18
N ASP A 161 18.90 6.61 -2.12
CA ASP A 161 18.93 7.12 -3.51
C ASP A 161 18.04 6.30 -4.48
N ALA A 162 17.29 5.33 -3.98
CA ALA A 162 16.51 4.41 -4.82
C ALA A 162 15.03 4.80 -4.82
N ASP A 163 14.43 4.88 -6.00
CA ASP A 163 13.00 5.11 -6.16
C ASP A 163 12.18 3.94 -5.61
N GLY A 164 10.90 4.20 -5.33
CA GLY A 164 9.94 3.17 -4.99
C GLY A 164 9.71 2.18 -6.15
N GLY A 165 9.35 0.94 -5.82
CA GLY A 165 8.97 -0.07 -6.80
C GLY A 165 7.48 -0.05 -7.12
N SER A 166 7.03 -1.10 -7.81
CA SER A 166 5.68 -1.13 -8.37
C SER A 166 4.91 -2.39 -7.95
N ILE A 167 3.61 -2.22 -7.71
CA ILE A 167 2.66 -3.32 -7.51
C ILE A 167 1.44 -3.04 -8.38
N SER A 168 1.15 -3.93 -9.33
CA SER A 168 -0.01 -3.83 -10.23
C SER A 168 -0.89 -5.07 -10.14
N LEU A 169 -2.20 -4.86 -9.93
CA LEU A 169 -3.21 -5.91 -9.83
C LEU A 169 -4.33 -5.69 -10.84
N SER A 170 -4.60 -6.70 -11.66
CA SER A 170 -5.78 -6.76 -12.54
C SER A 170 -6.65 -7.95 -12.14
N VAL A 171 -7.87 -7.67 -11.67
CA VAL A 171 -8.72 -8.65 -10.99
C VAL A 171 -10.13 -8.65 -11.59
N SER A 172 -10.61 -9.82 -11.99
CA SER A 172 -11.97 -9.95 -12.57
C SER A 172 -13.07 -10.04 -11.50
N GLY A 173 -12.72 -10.36 -10.26
CA GLY A 173 -13.63 -10.40 -9.12
C GLY A 173 -13.43 -9.25 -8.14
N ASP A 174 -13.70 -9.53 -6.87
CA ASP A 174 -13.52 -8.58 -5.76
C ASP A 174 -12.06 -8.58 -5.27
N VAL A 175 -11.66 -7.46 -4.65
CA VAL A 175 -10.39 -7.35 -3.93
C VAL A 175 -10.61 -6.97 -2.48
N SER A 176 -9.96 -7.69 -1.57
CA SER A 176 -9.94 -7.36 -0.14
C SER A 176 -8.52 -7.40 0.40
N PHE A 177 -8.01 -6.24 0.83
CA PHE A 177 -6.80 -6.13 1.62
C PHE A 177 -7.15 -5.95 3.08
N ASP A 178 -6.80 -6.90 3.94
CA ASP A 178 -7.20 -6.91 5.35
C ASP A 178 -6.02 -7.25 6.27
N ARG A 179 -5.00 -6.38 6.27
CA ARG A 179 -3.84 -6.51 7.15
C ARG A 179 -3.50 -5.20 7.87
N SER A 180 -2.98 -5.29 9.09
CA SER A 180 -2.57 -4.12 9.86
C SER A 180 -1.19 -3.58 9.50
N THR A 181 -0.43 -4.26 8.65
CA THR A 181 0.88 -3.78 8.17
C THR A 181 0.70 -3.14 6.81
N THR A 182 1.54 -2.16 6.50
CA THR A 182 1.55 -1.44 5.23
C THR A 182 1.86 -2.33 4.02
N ILE A 183 1.20 -2.06 2.89
CA ILE A 183 1.68 -2.37 1.53
C ILE A 183 2.71 -1.28 1.23
N ASP A 184 3.97 -1.67 1.13
CA ASP A 184 5.08 -0.74 1.22
C ASP A 184 5.84 -0.64 -0.11
N LEU A 185 5.79 0.54 -0.72
CA LEU A 185 6.34 0.86 -2.03
C LEU A 185 7.24 2.11 -1.96
N HIS A 186 7.47 2.70 -0.78
CA HIS A 186 8.12 4.01 -0.66
C HIS A 186 9.51 4.07 -1.31
N GLY A 187 9.87 5.27 -1.76
CA GLY A 187 11.23 5.61 -2.19
C GLY A 187 12.18 5.85 -1.03
N GLY A 188 13.46 5.98 -1.34
CA GLY A 188 14.48 6.45 -0.40
C GLY A 188 14.33 7.93 -0.04
N GLY A 189 15.22 8.43 0.81
CA GLY A 189 15.22 9.84 1.24
C GLY A 189 15.57 10.86 0.16
N ASP A 190 16.27 10.45 -0.89
CA ASP A 190 16.67 11.25 -2.05
C ASP A 190 16.12 10.59 -3.33
N ALA A 191 14.83 10.25 -3.32
CA ALA A 191 14.21 9.45 -4.37
C ALA A 191 12.71 9.76 -4.54
N THR A 192 12.13 9.31 -5.65
CA THR A 192 10.67 9.38 -5.88
C THR A 192 9.95 8.21 -5.23
N GLY A 193 8.68 8.39 -4.89
CA GLY A 193 7.81 7.34 -4.36
C GLY A 193 7.53 6.18 -5.31
N GLY A 194 6.77 5.19 -4.83
CA GLY A 194 6.42 3.99 -5.60
C GLY A 194 5.12 4.12 -6.39
N ASP A 195 4.74 3.04 -7.08
CA ASP A 195 3.53 2.97 -7.90
C ASP A 195 2.65 1.79 -7.48
N PHE A 196 1.42 2.08 -7.05
CA PHE A 196 0.41 1.08 -6.76
C PHE A 196 -0.78 1.24 -7.71
N GLU A 197 -1.03 0.20 -8.49
CA GLU A 197 -2.15 0.13 -9.42
C GLU A 197 -3.06 -1.06 -9.08
N LEU A 198 -4.35 -0.81 -8.94
CA LEU A 198 -5.36 -1.82 -8.75
C LEU A 198 -6.57 -1.57 -9.66
N ALA A 199 -6.85 -2.50 -10.56
CA ALA A 199 -8.10 -2.55 -11.30
C ALA A 199 -8.87 -3.82 -10.94
N ALA A 200 -10.05 -3.67 -10.33
CA ALA A 200 -10.95 -4.76 -9.98
C ALA A 200 -12.30 -4.58 -10.68
N ALA A 201 -12.80 -5.58 -11.39
CA ALA A 201 -14.15 -5.51 -11.98
C ALA A 201 -15.27 -5.60 -10.93
N GLY A 202 -14.98 -6.15 -9.74
CA GLY A 202 -15.88 -6.21 -8.60
C GLY A 202 -15.69 -5.07 -7.61
N ASN A 203 -15.98 -5.36 -6.34
CA ASN A 203 -15.81 -4.43 -5.23
C ASN A 203 -14.37 -4.43 -4.72
N VAL A 204 -13.94 -3.30 -4.16
CA VAL A 204 -12.65 -3.17 -3.46
C VAL A 204 -12.89 -2.81 -2.00
N THR A 205 -12.28 -3.58 -1.10
CA THR A 205 -12.24 -3.30 0.34
C THR A 205 -10.79 -3.14 0.81
N LEU A 206 -10.46 -1.93 1.27
CA LEU A 206 -9.14 -1.53 1.76
C LEU A 206 -9.16 -1.39 3.28
N ASN A 207 -8.64 -2.40 3.96
CA ASN A 207 -8.37 -2.42 5.40
C ASN A 207 -6.86 -2.61 5.67
N GLN A 208 -6.04 -2.07 4.79
CA GLN A 208 -4.59 -2.10 4.84
C GLN A 208 -4.05 -0.76 4.33
N THR A 209 -3.08 -0.19 5.05
CA THR A 209 -2.38 1.04 4.63
C THR A 209 -1.54 0.79 3.39
N ILE A 210 -1.48 1.77 2.49
CA ILE A 210 -0.61 1.79 1.31
C ILE A 210 0.34 2.97 1.44
N ASP A 211 1.64 2.72 1.28
CA ASP A 211 2.68 3.73 1.36
C ASP A 211 3.52 3.76 0.07
N ALA A 212 3.19 4.72 -0.77
CA ALA A 212 3.89 5.08 -2.00
C ALA A 212 4.69 6.39 -1.81
N SER A 213 5.01 6.79 -0.58
CA SER A 213 5.67 8.08 -0.34
C SER A 213 7.07 8.20 -0.95
N GLY A 214 7.46 9.43 -1.26
CA GLY A 214 8.76 9.80 -1.77
C GLY A 214 9.67 10.47 -0.73
N GLY A 215 10.93 10.59 -1.11
CA GLY A 215 11.97 11.34 -0.42
C GLY A 215 11.95 12.82 -0.77
N ASN A 216 13.13 13.38 -1.03
CA ASN A 216 13.35 14.76 -1.43
C ASN A 216 12.93 15.08 -2.88
N PHE A 217 12.72 14.06 -3.72
CA PHE A 217 11.98 14.21 -4.98
C PHE A 217 10.50 13.93 -4.72
N ASP A 218 9.74 13.51 -5.71
CA ASP A 218 8.28 13.54 -5.60
C ASP A 218 7.69 12.32 -4.87
N GLY A 219 6.47 12.50 -4.40
CA GLY A 219 5.61 11.41 -3.96
C GLY A 219 5.31 10.40 -5.07
N GLY A 220 4.72 9.27 -4.71
CA GLY A 220 4.37 8.21 -5.65
C GLY A 220 2.96 8.31 -6.21
N PHE A 221 2.48 7.19 -6.76
CA PHE A 221 1.17 7.06 -7.40
C PHE A 221 0.38 5.94 -6.74
N ILE A 222 -0.90 6.20 -6.47
CA ILE A 222 -1.84 5.17 -6.02
C ILE A 222 -3.12 5.30 -6.85
N THR A 223 -3.34 4.35 -7.75
CA THR A 223 -4.57 4.27 -8.55
C THR A 223 -5.37 3.04 -8.15
N ILE A 224 -6.65 3.25 -7.83
CA ILE A 224 -7.58 2.19 -7.44
C ILE A 224 -8.89 2.35 -8.19
N GLU A 225 -9.17 1.41 -9.07
CA GLU A 225 -10.41 1.29 -9.83
C GLU A 225 -11.23 0.09 -9.33
N ALA A 226 -12.45 0.36 -8.84
CA ALA A 226 -13.43 -0.65 -8.51
C ALA A 226 -14.61 -0.58 -9.49
N GLY A 227 -14.92 -1.66 -10.20
CA GLY A 227 -16.11 -1.73 -11.05
C GLY A 227 -17.41 -1.71 -10.25
N GLY A 228 -17.35 -2.12 -8.98
CA GLY A 228 -18.43 -2.00 -8.00
C GLY A 228 -18.15 -0.90 -6.96
N THR A 229 -18.36 -1.21 -5.69
CA THR A 229 -18.16 -0.27 -4.59
C THR A 229 -16.69 -0.23 -4.14
N LEU A 230 -16.19 0.94 -3.75
CA LEU A 230 -14.90 1.11 -3.08
C LEU A 230 -15.13 1.46 -1.61
N THR A 231 -14.58 0.65 -0.70
CA THR A 231 -14.70 0.85 0.74
C THR A 231 -13.33 0.84 1.42
N MET A 232 -13.07 1.83 2.27
CA MET A 232 -11.82 1.94 3.02
C MET A 232 -12.10 2.04 4.54
N ALA A 233 -11.18 1.49 5.34
CA ALA A 233 -11.20 1.58 6.80
C ALA A 233 -12.51 1.06 7.42
N THR A 234 -12.99 -0.10 6.99
CA THR A 234 -14.17 -0.77 7.55
C THR A 234 -13.86 -1.60 8.80
N THR A 235 -12.61 -2.01 9.00
CA THR A 235 -12.21 -2.83 10.17
C THR A 235 -11.05 -2.26 10.99
N ARG A 236 -10.38 -1.21 10.50
CA ARG A 236 -9.26 -0.52 11.17
C ARG A 236 -8.96 0.80 10.49
N ALA A 237 -8.11 1.60 11.13
CA ALA A 237 -7.60 2.81 10.52
C ALA A 237 -6.72 2.48 9.29
N VAL A 238 -6.87 3.26 8.23
CA VAL A 238 -6.13 3.12 6.98
C VAL A 238 -5.58 4.46 6.54
N THR A 239 -4.36 4.44 6.04
CA THR A 239 -3.75 5.60 5.36
C THR A 239 -3.39 5.19 3.94
N LEU A 240 -3.73 6.03 2.98
CA LEU A 240 -3.15 6.01 1.64
C LEU A 240 -2.19 7.20 1.60
N THR A 241 -0.89 6.95 1.38
CA THR A 241 0.10 8.02 1.35
C THR A 241 0.92 7.98 0.07
N ALA A 242 0.90 9.10 -0.63
CA ALA A 242 1.72 9.42 -1.78
C ALA A 242 2.46 10.76 -1.53
N SER A 243 2.67 11.14 -0.27
CA SER A 243 3.37 12.38 0.08
C SER A 243 4.85 12.36 -0.28
N ALA A 244 5.48 13.53 -0.28
CA ALA A 244 6.94 13.67 -0.32
C ALA A 244 7.52 14.15 1.01
N THR A 245 8.85 14.09 1.10
CA THR A 245 9.65 14.78 2.11
C THR A 245 10.61 15.76 1.42
N GLY A 246 11.46 16.47 2.16
CA GLY A 246 12.39 17.44 1.56
C GLY A 246 11.71 18.46 0.65
N GLU A 247 12.23 18.69 -0.55
CA GLU A 247 11.71 19.66 -1.52
C GLU A 247 10.66 19.10 -2.50
N GLY A 248 10.30 17.83 -2.34
CA GLY A 248 9.47 17.08 -3.27
C GLY A 248 8.00 17.47 -3.31
N TYR A 249 7.39 17.36 -4.48
CA TYR A 249 5.94 17.51 -4.64
C TYR A 249 5.19 16.32 -4.06
N GLY A 250 4.01 16.56 -3.50
CA GLY A 250 3.06 15.48 -3.23
C GLY A 250 2.74 14.70 -4.51
N GLY A 251 2.47 13.41 -4.36
CA GLY A 251 2.16 12.52 -5.47
C GLY A 251 0.69 12.56 -5.89
N GLU A 252 0.21 11.48 -6.47
CA GLU A 252 -1.14 11.37 -7.03
C GLU A 252 -1.89 10.18 -6.42
N ILE A 253 -3.15 10.40 -6.08
CA ILE A 253 -4.06 9.34 -5.65
C ILE A 253 -5.35 9.47 -6.43
N ASP A 254 -5.65 8.44 -7.22
CA ASP A 254 -6.87 8.33 -8.01
C ASP A 254 -7.71 7.18 -7.49
N LEU A 255 -8.91 7.49 -7.00
CA LEU A 255 -9.87 6.51 -6.51
C LEU A 255 -11.12 6.58 -7.36
N LEU A 256 -11.41 5.48 -8.07
CA LEU A 256 -12.56 5.36 -8.96
C LEU A 256 -13.44 4.20 -8.52
N SER A 257 -14.75 4.42 -8.52
CA SER A 257 -15.75 3.39 -8.22
C SER A 257 -16.93 3.48 -9.18
N GLY A 258 -17.32 2.34 -9.77
CA GLY A 258 -18.52 2.24 -10.60
C GLY A 258 -19.83 2.26 -9.80
N GLY A 259 -19.76 2.01 -8.49
CA GLY A 259 -20.85 2.18 -7.54
C GLY A 259 -20.50 3.19 -6.44
N ASP A 260 -20.97 2.93 -5.23
CA ASP A 260 -20.72 3.81 -4.08
C ASP A 260 -19.25 3.81 -3.64
N MET A 261 -18.78 4.95 -3.16
CA MET A 261 -17.48 5.13 -2.52
C MET A 261 -17.66 5.51 -1.05
N THR A 262 -16.98 4.79 -0.15
CA THR A 262 -16.94 5.12 1.28
C THR A 262 -15.51 5.08 1.79
N LEU A 263 -14.94 6.27 2.01
CA LEU A 263 -13.57 6.46 2.45
C LEU A 263 -13.57 6.75 3.95
N ALA A 264 -13.44 5.68 4.74
CA ALA A 264 -13.60 5.65 6.20
C ALA A 264 -15.04 5.68 6.71
N ASN A 265 -15.18 5.51 8.02
CA ASN A 265 -16.46 5.57 8.71
C ASN A 265 -16.26 6.01 10.17
N ALA A 266 -17.37 6.31 10.84
CA ALA A 266 -17.38 6.74 12.24
C ALA A 266 -16.68 5.80 13.25
N SER A 267 -16.40 4.54 12.90
CA SER A 267 -15.69 3.60 13.78
C SER A 267 -14.18 3.60 13.60
N PHE A 268 -13.68 3.98 12.42
CA PHE A 268 -12.26 3.89 12.08
C PHE A 268 -11.81 5.04 11.19
N ASN A 269 -10.70 5.68 11.59
CA ASN A 269 -10.17 6.83 10.87
C ASN A 269 -9.59 6.43 9.50
N GLY A 270 -9.85 7.25 8.49
CA GLY A 270 -9.11 7.24 7.23
C GLY A 270 -8.17 8.43 7.14
N THR A 271 -7.09 8.28 6.38
CA THR A 271 -6.26 9.41 5.95
C THR A 271 -5.83 9.21 4.51
N ILE A 272 -5.93 10.27 3.72
CA ILE A 272 -5.39 10.37 2.37
C ILE A 272 -4.33 11.47 2.43
N ASP A 273 -3.07 11.11 2.19
CA ASP A 273 -1.92 11.99 2.42
C ASP A 273 -1.06 12.14 1.16
N LEU A 274 -1.14 13.32 0.55
CA LEU A 274 -0.39 13.76 -0.62
C LEU A 274 0.29 15.11 -0.36
N HIS A 275 0.69 15.39 0.88
CA HIS A 275 1.35 16.67 1.15
C HIS A 275 2.72 16.77 0.48
N GLY A 276 3.10 18.00 0.14
CA GLY A 276 4.44 18.34 -0.32
C GLY A 276 5.46 18.36 0.81
N GLY A 277 6.72 18.13 0.47
CA GLY A 277 7.81 18.08 1.43
C GLY A 277 8.06 19.43 2.13
N GLY A 278 8.38 19.38 3.43
CA GLY A 278 8.66 20.55 4.28
C GLY A 278 9.97 21.30 4.01
N GLY A 279 10.59 21.02 2.88
CA GLY A 279 11.70 21.71 2.26
C GLY A 279 13.11 21.24 2.60
N PHE A 280 14.00 21.44 1.63
CA PHE A 280 15.46 21.35 1.75
C PHE A 280 16.07 22.60 1.10
N GLU A 281 17.17 23.13 1.66
CA GLU A 281 17.85 24.32 1.14
C GLU A 281 17.01 25.59 0.90
N GLY A 282 15.83 25.66 1.54
CA GLY A 282 14.96 26.84 1.53
C GLY A 282 13.70 26.72 0.67
N PHE A 283 13.56 25.65 -0.13
CA PHE A 283 12.40 25.40 -0.99
C PHE A 283 11.58 24.23 -0.45
N ALA A 284 10.27 24.39 -0.37
CA ALA A 284 9.32 23.31 -0.10
C ALA A 284 8.60 22.87 -1.38
N GLY A 285 8.07 21.65 -1.35
CA GLY A 285 7.26 21.14 -2.44
C GLY A 285 5.77 21.41 -2.24
N ASP A 286 5.05 21.47 -3.36
CA ASP A 286 3.60 21.64 -3.45
C ASP A 286 2.86 20.38 -3.01
N GLY A 287 1.59 20.54 -2.64
CA GLY A 287 0.68 19.41 -2.46
C GLY A 287 0.45 18.63 -3.75
N GLY A 288 -0.03 17.40 -3.61
CA GLY A 288 -0.29 16.49 -4.71
C GLY A 288 -1.65 16.67 -5.40
N TYR A 289 -2.06 15.64 -6.12
CA TYR A 289 -3.32 15.59 -6.87
C TYR A 289 -4.21 14.45 -6.37
N LEU A 290 -5.43 14.77 -5.97
CA LEU A 290 -6.41 13.79 -5.54
C LEU A 290 -7.63 13.80 -6.45
N THR A 291 -7.92 12.67 -7.08
CA THR A 291 -9.15 12.47 -7.85
C THR A 291 -10.01 11.43 -7.16
N LEU A 292 -11.27 11.78 -6.88
CA LEU A 292 -12.29 10.87 -6.38
C LEU A 292 -13.48 10.83 -7.35
N GLU A 293 -13.74 9.69 -7.97
CA GLU A 293 -14.90 9.50 -8.85
C GLU A 293 -15.79 8.34 -8.38
N SER A 294 -17.07 8.62 -8.17
CA SER A 294 -18.07 7.61 -7.80
C SER A 294 -19.27 7.61 -8.75
N GLY A 295 -19.59 6.44 -9.32
CA GLY A 295 -20.83 6.21 -10.06
C GLY A 295 -22.07 6.10 -9.18
N GLY A 296 -21.90 6.07 -7.85
CA GLY A 296 -22.97 6.12 -6.85
C GLY A 296 -22.75 7.28 -5.88
N ASN A 297 -23.10 7.06 -4.61
CA ASN A 297 -22.87 8.04 -3.55
C ASN A 297 -21.41 8.02 -3.08
N LEU A 298 -20.89 9.18 -2.70
CA LEU A 298 -19.56 9.33 -2.13
C LEU A 298 -19.62 9.83 -0.69
N ILE A 299 -19.06 9.05 0.23
CA ILE A 299 -18.84 9.45 1.63
C ILE A 299 -17.33 9.58 1.88
N LEU A 300 -16.87 10.79 2.18
CA LEU A 300 -15.50 11.11 2.54
C LEU A 300 -15.41 11.49 4.03
N ASP A 301 -15.10 10.49 4.86
CA ASP A 301 -14.85 10.62 6.30
C ASP A 301 -13.34 10.46 6.62
N ALA A 302 -12.51 10.35 5.58
CA ALA A 302 -11.06 10.34 5.70
C ALA A 302 -10.52 11.78 5.75
N VAL A 303 -9.56 12.03 6.65
CA VAL A 303 -8.83 13.31 6.63
C VAL A 303 -7.98 13.36 5.37
N THR A 304 -8.16 14.40 4.58
CA THR A 304 -7.41 14.61 3.35
C THR A 304 -6.35 15.68 3.57
N LYS A 305 -5.11 15.36 3.20
CA LYS A 305 -3.96 16.26 3.28
C LYS A 305 -3.34 16.38 1.90
N VAL A 306 -3.51 17.55 1.31
CA VAL A 306 -2.95 17.94 0.02
C VAL A 306 -2.28 19.31 0.17
N GLN A 307 -1.83 19.65 1.37
CA GLN A 307 -1.18 20.94 1.64
C GLN A 307 0.24 20.99 1.07
N GLY A 308 0.69 22.19 0.74
CA GLY A 308 2.09 22.47 0.43
C GLY A 308 2.97 22.42 1.68
N GLY A 309 4.24 22.11 1.48
CA GLY A 309 5.25 22.14 2.53
C GLY A 309 5.66 23.57 2.89
N SER A 310 6.19 23.76 4.09
CA SER A 310 6.71 25.07 4.54
C SER A 310 8.22 25.05 4.64
N ALA A 311 8.91 26.01 4.04
CA ALA A 311 10.36 26.17 4.14
C ALA A 311 10.75 27.58 4.59
N SER A 312 12.06 27.90 4.58
CA SER A 312 12.54 29.21 5.01
C SER A 312 12.39 30.31 3.96
N ASP A 313 12.49 29.95 2.68
CA ASP A 313 12.62 30.93 1.59
C ASP A 313 11.39 30.87 0.67
N THR A 314 10.96 29.67 0.27
CA THR A 314 9.78 29.45 -0.58
C THR A 314 8.92 28.30 -0.07
N GLY A 315 7.64 28.57 0.17
CA GLY A 315 6.63 27.60 0.57
C GLY A 315 6.00 26.94 -0.64
N GLY A 316 5.56 25.69 -0.48
CA GLY A 316 4.83 24.98 -1.51
C GLY A 316 3.38 25.45 -1.59
N TYR A 317 2.82 25.41 -2.79
CA TYR A 317 1.39 25.63 -3.03
C TYR A 317 0.57 24.48 -2.44
N GLY A 318 -0.66 24.76 -2.03
CA GLY A 318 -1.64 23.70 -1.82
C GLY A 318 -1.88 22.96 -3.14
N GLY A 319 -2.16 21.66 -3.05
CA GLY A 319 -2.43 20.83 -4.22
C GLY A 319 -3.91 20.85 -4.63
N ASP A 320 -4.23 19.96 -5.58
CA ASP A 320 -5.52 19.95 -6.25
C ASP A 320 -6.37 18.76 -5.80
N VAL A 321 -7.65 19.02 -5.56
CA VAL A 321 -8.63 17.99 -5.21
C VAL A 321 -9.84 18.09 -6.12
N GLU A 322 -10.15 16.99 -6.80
CA GLU A 322 -11.34 16.84 -7.62
C GLU A 322 -12.23 15.72 -7.07
N ILE A 323 -13.49 16.04 -6.80
CA ILE A 323 -14.47 15.10 -6.24
C ILE A 323 -15.72 15.10 -7.10
N PHE A 324 -16.00 13.97 -7.74
CA PHE A 324 -17.16 13.74 -8.58
C PHE A 324 -18.00 12.57 -8.07
N SER A 325 -19.31 12.75 -8.03
CA SER A 325 -20.25 11.67 -7.73
C SER A 325 -21.50 11.83 -8.59
N GLU A 326 -21.98 10.73 -9.18
CA GLU A 326 -23.28 10.73 -9.86
C GLU A 326 -24.47 10.86 -8.88
N GLY A 327 -24.25 10.56 -7.60
CA GLY A 327 -25.23 10.66 -6.52
C GLY A 327 -24.91 11.78 -5.52
N ASP A 328 -25.14 11.47 -4.24
CA ASP A 328 -24.86 12.38 -3.12
C ASP A 328 -23.37 12.41 -2.78
N ILE A 329 -22.88 13.58 -2.35
CA ILE A 329 -21.57 13.74 -1.71
C ILE A 329 -21.75 14.12 -0.24
N GLU A 330 -21.16 13.34 0.66
CA GLU A 330 -21.05 13.66 2.08
C GLU A 330 -19.56 13.75 2.50
N ILE A 331 -19.13 14.94 2.93
CA ILE A 331 -17.77 15.20 3.45
C ILE A 331 -17.86 15.50 4.94
N THR A 332 -17.40 14.56 5.77
CA THR A 332 -17.45 14.62 7.25
C THR A 332 -16.10 14.71 7.92
N ALA A 333 -15.02 14.80 7.14
CA ALA A 333 -13.66 15.03 7.64
C ALA A 333 -13.04 16.29 7.01
N ASN A 334 -11.92 16.73 7.58
CA ASN A 334 -11.22 17.93 7.11
C ASN A 334 -10.53 17.68 5.76
N LEU A 335 -10.64 18.65 4.86
CA LEU A 335 -9.81 18.76 3.67
C LEU A 335 -8.77 19.87 3.89
N ASN A 336 -7.49 19.52 3.87
CA ASN A 336 -6.39 20.46 4.06
C ASN A 336 -5.63 20.64 2.74
N LEU A 337 -5.83 21.77 2.08
CA LEU A 337 -5.22 22.15 0.82
C LEU A 337 -4.51 23.51 0.96
N PHE A 338 -4.05 23.85 2.17
CA PHE A 338 -3.42 25.14 2.41
C PHE A 338 -2.02 25.22 1.80
N GLY A 339 -1.60 26.43 1.43
CA GLY A 339 -0.24 26.74 1.03
C GLY A 339 0.70 26.82 2.24
N GLY A 340 1.93 26.35 2.07
CA GLY A 340 2.97 26.45 3.08
C GLY A 340 3.61 27.83 3.15
N GLY A 341 4.25 28.15 4.27
CA GLY A 341 5.01 29.40 4.40
C GLY A 341 6.37 29.36 3.69
N PRO A 342 6.94 30.53 3.32
CA PRO A 342 6.44 31.89 3.57
C PRO A 342 5.51 32.48 2.48
N ASP A 343 5.37 31.87 1.32
CA ASP A 343 4.72 32.47 0.14
C ASP A 343 3.86 31.48 -0.69
N GLY A 344 3.60 30.27 -0.18
CA GLY A 344 2.72 29.30 -0.85
C GLY A 344 1.25 29.72 -0.78
N ASP A 345 0.59 29.69 -1.93
CA ASP A 345 -0.86 29.95 -2.04
C ASP A 345 -1.66 28.68 -1.69
N GLY A 346 -2.91 28.86 -1.30
CA GLY A 346 -3.84 27.73 -1.14
C GLY A 346 -4.09 26.99 -2.46
N GLY A 347 -4.50 25.73 -2.35
CA GLY A 347 -4.75 24.84 -3.49
C GLY A 347 -6.11 25.04 -4.16
N PHE A 348 -6.43 24.12 -5.07
CA PHE A 348 -7.68 24.14 -5.84
C PHE A 348 -8.62 23.01 -5.42
N LEU A 349 -9.90 23.31 -5.25
CA LEU A 349 -10.93 22.32 -4.93
C LEU A 349 -12.07 22.38 -5.94
N THR A 350 -12.36 21.24 -6.57
CA THR A 350 -13.59 21.03 -7.35
C THR A 350 -14.46 19.96 -6.71
N ILE A 351 -15.74 20.27 -6.50
CA ILE A 351 -16.74 19.31 -6.04
C ILE A 351 -17.95 19.37 -6.97
N VAL A 352 -18.36 18.21 -7.49
CA VAL A 352 -19.58 18.07 -8.30
C VAL A 352 -20.39 16.88 -7.78
N ALA A 353 -21.49 17.17 -7.09
CA ALA A 353 -22.48 16.18 -6.67
C ALA A 353 -23.62 16.11 -7.69
N GLY A 354 -23.99 14.90 -8.12
CA GLY A 354 -25.14 14.68 -9.00
C GLY A 354 -26.48 15.00 -8.32
N GLU A 355 -26.57 14.80 -7.00
CA GLU A 355 -27.76 15.11 -6.19
C GLU A 355 -27.42 16.13 -5.09
N ASP A 356 -27.42 15.74 -3.81
CA ASP A 356 -27.14 16.63 -2.68
C ASP A 356 -25.65 16.64 -2.29
N LEU A 357 -25.16 17.78 -1.80
CA LEU A 357 -23.85 17.93 -1.17
C LEU A 357 -24.01 18.32 0.31
N LEU A 358 -23.43 17.52 1.20
CA LEU A 358 -23.25 17.83 2.62
C LEU A 358 -21.76 18.01 2.95
N LEU A 359 -21.39 19.20 3.42
CA LEU A 359 -20.03 19.52 3.89
C LEU A 359 -20.09 19.90 5.38
N SER A 360 -19.64 18.99 6.22
CA SER A 360 -19.81 19.11 7.68
C SER A 360 -18.59 19.63 8.43
N GLN A 361 -17.40 19.54 7.83
CA GLN A 361 -16.13 19.92 8.46
C GLN A 361 -15.40 21.02 7.68
N THR A 362 -14.18 21.34 8.09
CA THR A 362 -13.40 22.42 7.49
C THR A 362 -12.78 21.99 6.17
N VAL A 363 -12.92 22.85 5.17
CA VAL A 363 -12.06 22.92 3.99
C VAL A 363 -11.11 24.10 4.18
N ASP A 364 -9.82 23.82 4.25
CA ASP A 364 -8.76 24.82 4.41
C ASP A 364 -7.99 24.96 3.10
N LEU A 365 -8.25 26.06 2.40
CA LEU A 365 -7.58 26.50 1.17
C LEU A 365 -6.75 27.75 1.47
N SER A 366 -6.31 27.96 2.71
CA SER A 366 -5.65 29.22 3.07
C SER A 366 -4.23 29.29 2.54
N GLY A 367 -3.77 30.50 2.19
CA GLY A 367 -2.35 30.79 2.05
C GLY A 367 -1.78 31.16 3.41
N ASN A 368 -0.99 30.28 4.03
CA ASN A 368 -0.47 30.53 5.39
C ASN A 368 0.79 31.41 5.42
N GLY A 369 1.45 31.59 4.27
CA GLY A 369 2.60 32.47 4.09
C GLY A 369 2.32 33.95 4.39
N VAL A 370 3.35 34.75 4.67
CA VAL A 370 3.20 36.22 4.79
C VAL A 370 2.94 36.87 3.44
N ASP A 371 3.43 36.26 2.36
CA ASP A 371 3.32 36.70 0.98
C ASP A 371 2.55 35.66 0.16
N SER A 372 1.34 35.32 0.62
CA SER A 372 0.47 34.30 0.01
C SER A 372 -0.90 34.84 -0.39
N GLY A 373 -1.52 34.16 -1.33
CA GLY A 373 -2.93 34.19 -1.72
C GLY A 373 -3.70 33.01 -1.12
N GLY A 374 -5.03 33.17 -0.97
CA GLY A 374 -5.90 32.02 -0.70
C GLY A 374 -6.15 31.22 -1.97
N GLY A 375 -6.50 29.95 -1.81
CA GLY A 375 -6.86 29.04 -2.88
C GLY A 375 -8.32 29.17 -3.32
N ASP A 376 -8.67 28.48 -4.40
CA ASP A 376 -9.97 28.59 -5.06
C ASP A 376 -10.80 27.32 -4.87
N ALA A 377 -12.13 27.49 -4.81
CA ALA A 377 -13.08 26.38 -4.74
C ALA A 377 -14.26 26.58 -5.70
N ASP A 378 -14.52 25.57 -6.52
CA ASP A 378 -15.69 25.46 -7.38
C ASP A 378 -16.57 24.30 -6.90
N ILE A 379 -17.74 24.63 -6.35
CA ILE A 379 -18.63 23.66 -5.72
C ILE A 379 -19.99 23.67 -6.41
N SER A 380 -20.44 22.52 -6.89
CA SER A 380 -21.75 22.37 -7.51
C SER A 380 -22.51 21.13 -7.05
N ALA A 381 -23.84 21.24 -7.03
CA ALA A 381 -24.74 20.13 -6.76
C ALA A 381 -25.99 20.18 -7.66
N GLY A 382 -26.51 18.99 -8.00
CA GLY A 382 -27.76 18.84 -8.76
C GLY A 382 -29.03 19.20 -7.99
N ALA A 383 -28.94 19.27 -6.66
CA ALA A 383 -30.04 19.66 -5.79
C ALA A 383 -29.58 20.60 -4.66
N THR A 384 -29.36 20.10 -3.45
CA THR A 384 -29.10 20.94 -2.27
C THR A 384 -27.62 20.98 -1.92
N ILE A 385 -27.10 22.16 -1.59
CA ILE A 385 -25.80 22.31 -0.92
C ILE A 385 -26.03 22.70 0.54
N SER A 386 -25.58 21.86 1.47
CA SER A 386 -25.60 22.10 2.90
C SER A 386 -24.18 22.16 3.46
N ILE A 387 -23.69 23.37 3.75
CA ILE A 387 -22.40 23.60 4.41
C ILE A 387 -22.65 23.95 5.86
N THR A 388 -22.28 23.04 6.77
CA THR A 388 -22.28 23.30 8.23
C THR A 388 -20.89 23.51 8.79
N GLY A 389 -19.85 23.11 8.05
CA GLY A 389 -18.46 23.42 8.32
C GLY A 389 -18.06 24.83 7.85
N SER A 390 -16.77 25.02 7.56
CA SER A 390 -16.23 26.28 7.04
C SER A 390 -15.34 26.03 5.83
N ILE A 391 -15.38 26.95 4.86
CA ILE A 391 -14.43 27.03 3.75
C ILE A 391 -13.54 28.24 4.02
N ASP A 392 -12.25 28.03 4.25
CA ASP A 392 -11.27 29.10 4.47
C ASP A 392 -10.38 29.27 3.22
N ALA A 393 -10.72 30.26 2.40
CA ALA A 393 -9.92 30.69 1.26
C ALA A 393 -9.13 31.97 1.56
N SER A 394 -8.70 32.18 2.81
CA SER A 394 -7.97 33.38 3.18
C SER A 394 -6.51 33.33 2.72
N GLY A 395 -6.01 34.43 2.16
CA GLY A 395 -4.57 34.66 1.99
C GLY A 395 -4.12 35.84 2.84
N LYS A 396 -2.84 36.23 2.68
CA LYS A 396 -2.25 37.37 3.38
C LYS A 396 -2.04 38.54 2.41
N SER A 397 -0.81 38.78 1.96
CA SER A 397 -0.46 39.97 1.18
C SER A 397 -1.02 39.96 -0.25
N PHE A 398 -1.35 38.78 -0.81
CA PHE A 398 -1.94 38.67 -2.15
C PHE A 398 -3.47 38.60 -2.16
N GLY A 399 -4.12 38.56 -1.00
CA GLY A 399 -5.58 38.53 -0.86
C GLY A 399 -6.14 37.12 -0.69
N GLY A 400 -7.45 37.00 -0.48
CA GLY A 400 -8.14 35.70 -0.45
C GLY A 400 -8.41 35.17 -1.85
N GLY A 401 -8.71 33.87 -1.93
CA GLY A 401 -9.14 33.21 -3.15
C GLY A 401 -10.63 33.36 -3.42
N PHE A 402 -11.11 32.64 -4.42
CA PHE A 402 -12.48 32.63 -4.92
C PHE A 402 -13.21 31.37 -4.46
N VAL A 403 -14.48 31.53 -4.10
CA VAL A 403 -15.35 30.41 -3.74
C VAL A 403 -16.66 30.55 -4.52
N ASP A 404 -16.86 29.69 -5.52
CA ASP A 404 -18.12 29.55 -6.25
C ASP A 404 -18.95 28.40 -5.71
N ILE A 405 -20.25 28.65 -5.56
CA ILE A 405 -21.20 27.66 -5.03
C ILE A 405 -22.49 27.74 -5.84
N GLU A 406 -22.74 26.71 -6.64
CA GLU A 406 -23.93 26.60 -7.49
C GLU A 406 -24.78 25.37 -7.11
N ALA A 407 -26.02 25.61 -6.74
CA ALA A 407 -27.03 24.58 -6.61
C ALA A 407 -28.01 24.71 -7.79
N SER A 408 -28.12 23.65 -8.60
CA SER A 408 -29.13 23.57 -9.67
C SER A 408 -30.39 22.89 -9.15
N SER A 409 -31.55 23.19 -9.75
CA SER A 409 -32.87 22.71 -9.28
C SER A 409 -33.74 22.23 -10.42
#